data_AF-A0AB74IVA6-F1
#
_entry.id   AF-A0AB74IVA6-F1
#
_cell.length_a   1.000
_cell.length_b   1.000
_cell.length_c   1.000
_cell.angle_alpha   90.00
_cell.angle_beta   90.00
_cell.angle_gamma   90.00
#
_symmetry.space_group_name_H-M   'P 1'
#
loop_
_entity.id
_entity.type
_entity.pdbx_description
1 polymer ?
#
loop_
_entity_poly.entity_id
_entity_poly.type
_entity_poly.pdbx_seq_one_letter_code
_entity_poly.pdbx_strand_id
1 'polypeptide(L)'
;MDSALEDECQAINAIYSESTLLVLSQSPTICSLELPGEVGISLRLEFPADYPDAPPSILGTQSVGENTAKGQGTHAVDIARSVLAEVYQPGSPCIFDLVEEVSQRLQQHDEEASQNQRHQEQQDAQRRGQHEESPDDDTDPDDMQSLDLLDKEPPWILSDVFTEKKSVFVARAAAVSSLGEAKSYLAHLLATDKKVAKATHNITAWRIHGPNETAFQDCDDDGETAAGGRLLHLMQLMDIWGVMVVVTRWYGGVQLGPDRFRLINTAARDAFVKGGYVKDATKPEAGNKKKGKK
;
A
#
# COMPACT_ATOMS: atom_id res chain seq x y z
N MET A 1 -2.19 -7.90 27.04
CA MET A 1 -2.36 -7.07 25.84
C MET A 1 -3.67 -7.47 25.21
N ASP A 2 -4.42 -6.52 24.64
CA ASP A 2 -5.59 -6.89 23.85
C ASP A 2 -5.13 -7.63 22.59
N SER A 3 -5.77 -8.75 22.25
CA SER A 3 -5.45 -9.54 21.05
C SER A 3 -5.55 -8.70 19.77
N ALA A 4 -6.47 -7.73 19.72
CA ALA A 4 -6.65 -6.90 18.53
C ALA A 4 -5.44 -5.99 18.27
N LEU A 5 -4.85 -5.43 19.33
CA LEU A 5 -3.65 -4.60 19.23
C LEU A 5 -2.42 -5.43 18.85
N GLU A 6 -2.27 -6.63 19.43
CA GLU A 6 -1.17 -7.52 19.06
C GLU A 6 -1.23 -7.92 17.57
N ASP A 7 -2.42 -8.29 17.09
CA ASP A 7 -2.65 -8.64 15.68
C ASP A 7 -2.38 -7.43 14.76
N GLU A 8 -2.83 -6.23 15.16
CA GLU A 8 -2.59 -5.02 14.38
C GLU A 8 -1.11 -4.61 14.36
N CYS A 9 -0.39 -4.68 15.49
CA CYS A 9 1.05 -4.47 15.54
C CYS A 9 1.78 -5.39 14.56
N GLN A 10 1.42 -6.68 14.55
CA GLN A 10 2.02 -7.63 13.61
C GLN A 10 1.68 -7.30 12.16
N ALA A 11 0.44 -6.91 11.87
CA ALA A 11 0.02 -6.54 10.52
C ALA A 11 0.76 -5.29 10.03
N ILE A 12 0.81 -4.22 10.83
CA ILE A 12 1.52 -2.98 10.51
C ILE A 12 3.01 -3.26 10.27
N ASN A 13 3.63 -4.02 11.16
CA ASN A 13 5.07 -4.32 11.05
C ASN A 13 5.40 -5.24 9.86
N ALA A 14 4.45 -6.07 9.41
CA ALA A 14 4.59 -6.86 8.19
C ALA A 14 4.35 -6.04 6.91
N ILE A 15 3.60 -4.93 7.00
CA ILE A 15 3.37 -4.02 5.88
C ILE A 15 4.61 -3.17 5.66
N TYR A 16 5.00 -2.39 6.66
CA TYR A 16 6.02 -1.33 6.54
C TYR A 16 7.41 -1.82 6.94
N SER A 17 7.65 -2.04 8.24
CA SER A 17 8.90 -2.55 8.79
C SER A 17 8.70 -3.12 10.19
N GLU A 18 9.61 -3.98 10.66
CA GLU A 18 9.52 -4.58 12.00
C GLU A 18 9.49 -3.55 13.15
N SER A 19 9.89 -2.30 12.90
CA SER A 19 9.93 -1.21 13.89
C SER A 19 8.80 -0.18 13.73
N THR A 20 7.87 -0.38 12.81
CA THR A 20 6.86 0.65 12.49
C THR A 20 5.95 0.94 13.68
N LEU A 21 5.42 -0.09 14.33
CA LEU A 21 4.63 0.04 15.55
C LEU A 21 5.26 -0.79 16.68
N LEU A 22 5.92 -0.10 17.61
CA LEU A 22 6.66 -0.70 18.72
C LEU A 22 5.98 -0.41 20.06
N VAL A 23 5.80 -1.44 20.87
CA VAL A 23 5.19 -1.31 22.19
C VAL A 23 6.27 -0.94 23.21
N LEU A 24 6.14 0.23 23.82
CA LEU A 24 7.08 0.80 24.79
C LEU A 24 6.71 0.43 26.24
N SER A 25 5.42 0.34 26.54
CA SER A 25 4.88 0.00 27.87
C SER A 25 3.55 -0.72 27.72
N GLN A 26 3.22 -1.61 28.66
CA GLN A 26 1.96 -2.36 28.69
C GLN A 26 0.99 -1.90 29.79
N SER A 27 1.39 -0.97 30.67
CA SER A 27 0.50 -0.40 31.68
C SER A 27 0.95 1.03 32.07
N PRO A 28 0.33 2.08 31.49
CA PRO A 28 -0.62 2.04 30.36
C PRO A 28 0.04 1.50 29.08
N THR A 29 -0.79 1.02 28.15
CA THR A 29 -0.32 0.51 26.84
C THR A 29 0.12 1.68 25.98
N ILE A 30 1.43 1.84 25.80
CA ILE A 30 2.02 2.93 25.03
C ILE A 30 2.81 2.34 23.88
N CYS A 31 2.58 2.86 22.68
CA CYS A 31 3.33 2.49 21.48
C CYS A 31 4.03 3.70 20.86
N SER A 32 5.16 3.43 20.22
CA SER A 32 5.83 4.30 19.26
C SER A 32 5.38 3.90 17.87
N LEU A 33 4.82 4.83 17.11
CA LEU A 33 4.49 4.66 15.69
C LEU A 33 5.46 5.48 14.85
N GLU A 34 6.37 4.81 14.15
CA GLU A 34 7.24 5.41 13.15
C GLU A 34 6.43 5.66 11.87
N LEU A 35 6.37 6.91 11.41
CA LEU A 35 5.65 7.24 10.18
C LEU A 35 6.51 6.81 8.96
N PRO A 36 5.95 6.02 8.03
CA PRO A 36 6.66 5.63 6.81
C PRO A 36 7.01 6.85 5.95
N GLY A 37 8.25 6.90 5.45
CA GLY A 37 8.77 7.98 4.60
C GLY A 37 10.13 8.50 5.07
N GLU A 38 10.66 9.53 4.39
CA GLU A 38 11.95 10.15 4.77
C GLU A 38 11.84 11.08 5.99
N VAL A 39 10.61 11.30 6.48
CA VAL A 39 10.33 12.15 7.63
C VAL A 39 10.52 11.29 8.88
N GLY A 40 11.73 11.24 9.44
CA GLY A 40 12.09 10.44 10.63
C GLY A 40 11.37 10.85 11.93
N ILE A 41 10.04 10.99 11.89
CA ILE A 41 9.17 11.33 13.00
C ILE A 41 8.50 10.04 13.48
N SER A 42 8.51 9.84 14.79
CA SER A 42 7.66 8.85 15.43
C SER A 42 6.66 9.52 16.37
N LEU A 43 5.45 9.00 16.39
CA LEU A 43 4.35 9.44 17.24
C LEU A 43 4.25 8.54 18.47
N ARG A 44 3.88 9.13 19.60
CA ARG A 44 3.61 8.40 20.84
C ARG A 44 2.10 8.24 21.01
N LEU A 45 1.64 6.99 21.01
CA LEU A 45 0.23 6.63 21.16
C LEU A 45 0.00 5.92 22.49
N GLU A 46 -1.13 6.22 23.12
CA GLU A 46 -1.67 5.46 24.26
C GLU A 46 -2.93 4.72 23.81
N PHE A 47 -2.95 3.41 24.03
CA PHE A 47 -4.10 2.56 23.68
C PHE A 47 -4.95 2.30 24.93
N PRO A 48 -6.28 2.52 24.84
CA PRO A 48 -7.17 2.16 25.92
C PRO A 48 -7.28 0.63 26.06
N ALA A 49 -7.79 0.17 27.20
CA ALA A 49 -7.89 -1.26 27.50
C ALA A 49 -8.96 -2.00 26.67
N ASP A 50 -9.89 -1.25 26.08
CA ASP A 50 -11.00 -1.71 25.23
C ASP A 50 -10.76 -1.39 23.74
N TYR A 51 -9.52 -1.18 23.31
CA TYR A 51 -9.18 -1.05 21.89
C TYR A 51 -9.51 -2.36 21.13
N PRO A 52 -10.22 -2.34 19.99
CA PRO A 52 -10.52 -1.20 19.12
C PRO A 52 -11.93 -0.59 19.28
N ASP A 53 -12.65 -0.87 20.37
CA ASP A 53 -13.96 -0.27 20.66
C ASP A 53 -13.85 1.19 21.15
N ALA A 54 -12.68 1.57 21.67
CA ALA A 54 -12.27 2.95 21.91
C ALA A 54 -10.98 3.29 21.13
N PRO A 55 -10.82 4.53 20.62
CA PRO A 55 -9.65 4.90 19.82
C PRO A 55 -8.41 5.10 20.69
N PRO A 56 -7.19 4.95 20.13
CA PRO A 56 -5.98 5.37 20.79
C PRO A 56 -5.95 6.90 20.99
N SER A 57 -5.05 7.37 21.84
CA SER A 57 -4.79 8.80 22.07
C SER A 57 -3.37 9.16 21.63
N ILE A 58 -3.24 10.23 20.84
CA ILE A 58 -1.93 10.73 20.38
C ILE A 58 -1.37 11.69 21.42
N LEU A 59 -0.39 11.22 22.18
CA LEU A 59 0.25 11.97 23.27
C LEU A 59 1.19 13.06 22.74
N GLY A 60 1.81 12.84 21.59
CA GLY A 60 2.75 13.77 20.97
C GLY A 60 3.76 13.04 20.09
N THR A 61 4.92 13.65 19.87
CA THR A 61 6.05 12.99 19.21
C THR A 61 6.83 12.13 20.21
N GLN A 62 7.27 10.96 19.77
CA GLN A 62 8.18 10.08 20.50
C GLN A 62 9.64 10.39 20.13
N SER A 63 9.93 10.58 18.85
CA SER A 63 11.22 11.03 18.33
C SER A 63 11.03 11.89 17.08
N VAL A 64 12.02 12.72 16.79
CA VAL A 64 12.11 13.55 15.58
C VAL A 64 13.53 13.43 15.06
N GLY A 65 13.70 13.15 13.76
CA GLY A 65 15.00 12.93 13.12
C GLY A 65 15.87 14.19 13.10
N GLU A 66 17.19 14.00 12.95
CA GLU A 66 18.18 15.09 13.01
C GLU A 66 17.99 16.15 11.90
N ASN A 67 17.36 15.79 10.79
CA ASN A 67 17.13 16.66 9.63
C ASN A 67 15.70 17.23 9.55
N THR A 68 14.86 17.04 10.57
CA THR A 68 13.47 17.51 10.55
C THR A 68 13.39 18.99 10.91
N ALA A 69 12.62 19.77 10.14
CA ALA A 69 12.49 21.20 10.37
C ALA A 69 11.77 21.51 11.70
N LYS A 70 12.15 22.64 12.33
CA LYS A 70 11.56 23.05 13.60
C LYS A 70 10.05 23.29 13.43
N GLY A 71 9.23 22.50 14.12
CA GLY A 71 7.76 22.58 14.07
C GLY A 71 7.07 21.46 13.28
N GLN A 72 7.80 20.70 12.45
CA GLN A 72 7.22 19.58 11.70
C GLN A 72 6.70 18.46 12.62
N GLY A 73 7.36 18.20 13.75
CA GLY A 73 6.87 17.24 14.75
C GLY A 73 5.50 17.63 15.34
N THR A 74 5.31 18.91 15.69
CA THR A 74 4.01 19.41 16.17
C THR A 74 2.95 19.31 15.09
N HIS A 75 3.30 19.71 13.87
CA HIS A 75 2.40 19.63 12.72
C HIS A 75 1.95 18.19 12.43
N ALA A 76 2.87 17.23 12.45
CA ALA A 76 2.56 15.80 12.28
C ALA A 76 1.59 15.29 13.37
N VAL A 77 1.77 15.72 14.62
CA VAL A 77 0.84 15.37 15.72
C VAL A 77 -0.56 15.96 15.47
N ASP A 78 -0.65 17.20 15.01
CA ASP A 78 -1.93 17.85 14.75
C ASP A 78 -2.68 17.19 13.58
N ILE A 79 -1.96 16.88 12.50
CA ILE A 79 -2.50 16.08 11.38
C ILE A 79 -2.99 14.73 11.89
N ALA A 80 -2.15 14.00 12.64
CA ALA A 80 -2.49 12.68 13.12
C ALA A 80 -3.71 12.68 14.04
N ARG A 81 -3.91 13.72 14.86
CA ARG A 81 -5.13 13.88 15.66
C ARG A 81 -6.37 14.12 14.81
N SER A 82 -6.27 14.96 13.77
CA SER A 82 -7.38 15.17 12.83
C SER A 82 -7.74 13.88 12.11
N VAL A 83 -6.74 13.23 11.53
CA VAL A 83 -6.91 11.96 10.80
C VAL A 83 -7.52 10.90 11.68
N LEU A 84 -7.03 10.71 12.91
CA LEU A 84 -7.56 9.71 13.82
C LEU A 84 -9.05 9.92 14.11
N ALA A 85 -9.49 11.18 14.23
CA ALA A 85 -10.90 11.50 14.44
C ALA A 85 -11.76 11.21 13.18
N GLU A 86 -11.16 11.23 11.99
CA GLU A 86 -11.83 10.99 10.71
C GLU A 86 -11.91 9.50 10.37
N VAL A 87 -10.82 8.75 10.55
CA VAL A 87 -10.70 7.34 10.11
C VAL A 87 -11.24 6.34 11.12
N TYR A 88 -11.30 6.72 12.41
CA TYR A 88 -11.69 5.78 13.47
C TYR A 88 -13.16 5.35 13.35
N GLN A 89 -13.38 4.04 13.48
CA GLN A 89 -14.71 3.43 13.59
C GLN A 89 -14.71 2.44 14.76
N PRO A 90 -15.66 2.54 15.71
CA PRO A 90 -15.73 1.62 16.85
C PRO A 90 -15.75 0.14 16.43
N GLY A 91 -14.91 -0.66 17.08
CA GLY A 91 -14.79 -2.09 16.83
C GLY A 91 -13.90 -2.45 15.64
N SER A 92 -13.28 -1.48 14.99
CA SER A 92 -12.34 -1.68 13.88
C SER A 92 -10.98 -1.04 14.20
N PRO A 93 -9.85 -1.78 14.08
CA PRO A 93 -8.54 -1.16 14.24
C PRO A 93 -8.25 -0.18 13.13
N CYS A 94 -7.57 0.91 13.47
CA CYS A 94 -7.46 2.09 12.63
C CYS A 94 -6.03 2.57 12.39
N ILE A 95 -5.01 1.86 12.86
CA ILE A 95 -3.62 2.35 12.80
C ILE A 95 -3.09 2.39 11.38
N PHE A 96 -3.46 1.42 10.54
CA PHE A 96 -3.06 1.47 9.13
C PHE A 96 -3.67 2.68 8.43
N ASP A 97 -4.97 2.92 8.62
CA ASP A 97 -5.66 4.04 7.98
C ASP A 97 -5.13 5.39 8.51
N LEU A 98 -4.79 5.44 9.80
CA LEU A 98 -4.07 6.56 10.41
C LEU A 98 -2.71 6.79 9.75
N VAL A 99 -1.91 5.73 9.57
CA VAL A 99 -0.57 5.82 8.97
C VAL A 99 -0.65 6.31 7.53
N GLU A 100 -1.52 5.73 6.72
CA GLU A 100 -1.68 6.10 5.30
C GLU A 100 -2.06 7.56 5.14
N GLU A 101 -3.14 7.98 5.81
CA GLU A 101 -3.69 9.32 5.64
C GLU A 101 -2.76 10.40 6.24
N VAL A 102 -2.07 10.10 7.35
CA VAL A 102 -1.04 11.01 7.89
C VAL A 102 0.13 11.14 6.93
N SER A 103 0.63 10.03 6.40
CA SER A 103 1.77 10.03 5.47
C SER A 103 1.44 10.79 4.18
N GLN A 104 0.23 10.60 3.64
CA GLN A 104 -0.25 11.31 2.47
C GLN A 104 -0.36 12.82 2.71
N ARG A 105 -0.94 13.26 3.84
CA ARG A 105 -1.06 14.69 4.17
C ARG A 105 0.29 15.35 4.43
N LEU A 106 1.24 14.64 5.03
CA LEU A 106 2.60 15.13 5.23
C LEU A 106 3.34 15.31 3.90
N GLN A 107 3.22 14.36 2.97
CA GLN A 107 3.81 14.45 1.63
C GLN A 107 3.23 15.64 0.84
N GLN A 108 1.90 15.83 0.87
CA GLN A 108 1.25 16.97 0.21
C GLN A 108 1.76 18.32 0.73
N HIS A 109 1.91 18.45 2.06
CA HIS A 109 2.41 19.69 2.66
C HIS A 109 3.88 19.97 2.29
N ASP A 110 4.73 18.93 2.22
CA ASP A 110 6.12 19.07 1.78
C ASP A 110 6.22 19.44 0.30
N GLU A 111 5.34 18.90 -0.55
CA GLU A 111 5.22 19.28 -1.96
C GLU A 111 4.74 20.72 -2.12
N GLU A 112 3.72 21.16 -1.38
CA GLU A 112 3.21 22.54 -1.40
C GLU A 112 4.26 23.55 -0.89
N ALA A 113 5.00 23.23 0.16
CA ALA A 113 6.10 24.05 0.66
C ALA A 113 7.24 24.17 -0.38
N SER A 114 7.55 23.07 -1.07
CA SER A 114 8.56 23.01 -2.13
C SER A 114 8.11 23.67 -3.44
N GLN A 115 6.81 23.65 -3.73
CA GLN A 115 6.20 24.37 -4.86
C GLN A 115 6.10 25.86 -4.58
N ASN A 116 5.79 26.27 -3.35
CA ASN A 116 5.77 27.68 -2.95
C ASN A 116 7.16 28.31 -2.97
N GLN A 117 8.22 27.59 -2.59
CA GLN A 117 9.61 28.04 -2.78
C GLN A 117 9.97 28.19 -4.28
N ARG A 118 9.59 27.22 -5.12
CA ARG A 118 9.81 27.29 -6.57
C ARG A 118 8.97 28.37 -7.27
N HIS A 119 7.75 28.63 -6.81
CA HIS A 119 6.90 29.73 -7.30
C HIS A 119 7.44 31.10 -6.89
N GLN A 120 8.05 31.21 -5.71
CA GLN A 120 8.66 32.46 -5.26
C GLN A 120 9.94 32.78 -6.06
N GLU A 121 10.72 31.77 -6.45
CA GLU A 121 11.87 31.92 -7.36
C GLU A 121 11.47 32.15 -8.83
N GLN A 122 10.34 31.60 -9.29
CA GLN A 122 9.82 31.84 -10.64
C GLN A 122 9.08 33.18 -10.78
N GLN A 123 8.43 33.69 -9.72
CA GLN A 123 7.74 34.99 -9.75
C GLN A 123 8.69 36.19 -9.89
N ASP A 124 9.96 36.08 -9.49
CA ASP A 124 11.00 37.08 -9.79
C ASP A 124 11.50 37.01 -11.26
N ALA A 125 11.24 35.91 -11.98
CA ALA A 125 11.69 35.68 -13.36
C ALA A 125 10.61 35.92 -14.44
N GLN A 126 9.35 36.12 -14.07
CA GLN A 126 8.21 36.11 -15.01
C GLN A 126 7.52 37.48 -15.20
N ARG A 127 8.30 38.55 -15.28
CA ARG A 127 7.92 39.78 -16.01
C ARG A 127 8.30 39.67 -17.50
N ARG A 128 7.71 38.73 -18.25
CA ARG A 128 7.69 38.75 -19.74
C ARG A 128 6.83 37.60 -20.32
N GLY A 129 5.79 37.97 -21.08
CA GLY A 129 5.17 37.15 -22.13
C GLY A 129 3.86 36.45 -21.78
N GLN A 130 2.82 36.65 -22.61
CA GLN A 130 1.43 36.18 -22.51
C GLN A 130 1.07 35.13 -23.59
N HIS A 131 -0.15 34.54 -23.43
CA HIS A 131 -1.01 33.80 -24.40
C HIS A 131 -0.64 32.32 -24.64
N GLU A 132 -1.54 31.35 -24.89
CA GLU A 132 -3.00 31.29 -25.15
C GLU A 132 -3.51 29.82 -25.04
N GLU A 133 -4.75 29.65 -24.57
CA GLU A 133 -5.86 28.76 -25.00
C GLU A 133 -5.79 27.21 -25.21
N SER A 134 -6.93 26.59 -24.84
CA SER A 134 -7.50 25.21 -24.97
C SER A 134 -7.93 24.86 -26.44
N PRO A 135 -8.63 23.74 -26.84
CA PRO A 135 -9.50 22.79 -26.09
C PRO A 135 -9.59 21.30 -26.59
N ASP A 136 -10.47 20.53 -25.93
CA ASP A 136 -11.31 19.34 -26.31
C ASP A 136 -10.70 18.10 -27.03
N ASP A 137 -11.02 16.87 -26.58
CA ASP A 137 -12.18 16.08 -27.05
C ASP A 137 -12.10 14.57 -26.72
N ASP A 138 -13.31 14.02 -26.52
CA ASP A 138 -13.85 12.68 -26.76
C ASP A 138 -13.36 11.35 -26.12
N THR A 139 -14.33 10.79 -25.38
CA THR A 139 -14.77 9.40 -25.26
C THR A 139 -14.48 8.49 -26.46
N ASP A 140 -14.14 7.22 -26.23
CA ASP A 140 -14.40 6.16 -27.21
C ASP A 140 -14.91 4.88 -26.50
N PRO A 141 -15.94 4.19 -27.06
CA PRO A 141 -16.53 2.97 -26.55
C PRO A 141 -15.94 1.75 -27.25
N ASP A 142 -15.46 0.75 -26.51
CA ASP A 142 -15.35 -0.59 -27.11
C ASP A 142 -15.33 -1.70 -26.06
N ASP A 143 -16.53 -2.24 -25.82
CA ASP A 143 -16.78 -3.40 -24.98
C ASP A 143 -17.16 -4.58 -25.90
N MET A 144 -16.23 -5.00 -26.77
CA MET A 144 -16.46 -6.14 -27.66
C MET A 144 -15.19 -6.88 -28.16
N GLN A 145 -14.12 -6.89 -27.37
CA GLN A 145 -12.91 -7.71 -27.63
C GLN A 145 -12.66 -8.79 -26.56
N SER A 146 -13.66 -9.10 -25.73
CA SER A 146 -13.51 -9.90 -24.50
C SER A 146 -13.45 -11.42 -24.68
N LEU A 147 -13.56 -11.96 -25.91
CA LEU A 147 -13.61 -13.42 -26.12
C LEU A 147 -12.28 -14.04 -26.59
N ASP A 148 -11.43 -13.31 -27.30
CA ASP A 148 -10.16 -13.87 -27.83
C ASP A 148 -8.99 -13.80 -26.83
N LEU A 149 -9.12 -13.04 -25.74
CA LEU A 149 -8.08 -12.93 -24.69
C LEU A 149 -8.16 -14.01 -23.61
N LEU A 150 -9.21 -14.85 -23.64
CA LEU A 150 -9.39 -15.99 -22.73
C LEU A 150 -8.61 -17.25 -23.16
N ASP A 151 -7.97 -17.24 -24.33
CA ASP A 151 -7.32 -18.44 -24.88
C ASP A 151 -5.88 -18.66 -24.35
N LYS A 152 -5.26 -17.65 -23.74
CA LYS A 152 -3.91 -17.77 -23.19
C LYS A 152 -3.95 -17.71 -21.67
N GLU A 153 -3.56 -18.83 -21.06
CA GLU A 153 -3.39 -18.90 -19.62
C GLU A 153 -2.34 -17.88 -19.16
N PRO A 154 -2.69 -16.98 -18.23
CA PRO A 154 -1.73 -16.03 -17.67
C PRO A 154 -0.58 -16.76 -16.98
N PRO A 155 0.65 -16.23 -17.03
CA PRO A 155 1.82 -16.83 -16.41
C PRO A 155 1.83 -16.61 -14.89
N TRP A 156 0.84 -17.19 -14.20
CA TRP A 156 0.68 -17.04 -12.75
C TRP A 156 1.85 -17.67 -11.98
N ILE A 157 2.47 -16.87 -11.13
CA ILE A 157 3.36 -17.32 -10.07
C ILE A 157 2.56 -17.41 -8.78
N LEU A 158 2.53 -18.61 -8.19
CA LEU A 158 1.75 -18.89 -7.00
C LEU A 158 2.60 -18.74 -5.73
N SER A 159 1.98 -18.21 -4.67
CA SER A 159 2.48 -18.42 -3.31
C SER A 159 2.29 -19.87 -2.87
N ASP A 160 2.87 -20.23 -1.73
CA ASP A 160 2.44 -21.43 -1.01
C ASP A 160 1.00 -21.25 -0.54
N VAL A 161 0.26 -22.35 -0.55
CA VAL A 161 -1.09 -22.42 0.01
C VAL A 161 -0.96 -22.70 1.50
N PHE A 162 -1.53 -21.83 2.33
CA PHE A 162 -1.56 -22.05 3.78
C PHE A 162 -2.96 -21.84 4.35
N THR A 163 -3.16 -22.36 5.55
CA THR A 163 -4.44 -22.30 6.26
C THR A 163 -4.22 -21.69 7.64
N GLU A 164 -5.02 -20.69 8.00
CA GLU A 164 -5.03 -20.07 9.33
C GLU A 164 -6.46 -20.01 9.86
N LYS A 165 -6.68 -20.51 11.07
CA LYS A 165 -8.01 -20.68 11.69
C LYS A 165 -9.08 -21.15 10.67
N LYS A 166 -8.75 -22.19 9.90
CA LYS A 166 -9.56 -22.80 8.81
C LYS A 166 -9.76 -21.95 7.55
N SER A 167 -9.36 -20.68 7.53
CA SER A 167 -9.36 -19.87 6.31
C SER A 167 -8.14 -20.24 5.47
N VAL A 168 -8.33 -20.43 4.16
CA VAL A 168 -7.25 -20.82 3.23
C VAL A 168 -6.88 -19.62 2.37
N PHE A 169 -5.58 -19.41 2.16
CA PHE A 169 -5.02 -18.30 1.39
C PHE A 169 -4.09 -18.82 0.30
N VAL A 170 -4.16 -18.18 -0.87
CA VAL A 170 -3.18 -18.32 -1.95
C VAL A 170 -3.11 -17.02 -2.73
N ALA A 171 -1.90 -16.58 -3.06
CA ALA A 171 -1.70 -15.45 -3.97
C ALA A 171 -1.25 -15.95 -5.35
N ARG A 172 -1.68 -15.23 -6.38
CA ARG A 172 -1.22 -15.37 -7.75
C ARG A 172 -0.70 -14.02 -8.21
N ALA A 173 0.57 -13.96 -8.61
CA ALA A 173 1.16 -12.77 -9.20
C ALA A 173 1.51 -13.04 -10.67
N ALA A 174 1.30 -12.08 -11.55
CA ALA A 174 1.73 -12.17 -12.94
C ALA A 174 2.19 -10.80 -13.44
N ALA A 175 3.18 -10.82 -14.33
CA ALA A 175 3.60 -9.61 -15.02
C ALA A 175 2.49 -9.13 -15.95
N VAL A 176 2.21 -7.83 -15.94
CA VAL A 176 1.21 -7.18 -16.80
C VAL A 176 1.75 -5.85 -17.31
N SER A 177 1.38 -5.52 -18.53
CA SER A 177 1.85 -4.34 -19.28
C SER A 177 0.75 -3.30 -19.53
N SER A 178 -0.51 -3.68 -19.31
CA SER A 178 -1.67 -2.81 -19.57
C SER A 178 -2.85 -3.15 -18.67
N LEU A 179 -3.77 -2.20 -18.54
CA LEU A 179 -5.04 -2.40 -17.82
C LEU A 179 -5.87 -3.53 -18.44
N GLY A 180 -5.92 -3.59 -19.77
CA GLY A 180 -6.65 -4.63 -20.50
C GLY A 180 -6.09 -6.03 -20.20
N GLU A 181 -4.77 -6.17 -20.11
CA GLU A 181 -4.12 -7.43 -19.75
C GLU A 181 -4.45 -7.86 -18.31
N ALA A 182 -4.35 -6.94 -17.34
CA ALA A 182 -4.71 -7.22 -15.95
C ALA A 182 -6.18 -7.67 -15.81
N LYS A 183 -7.12 -6.95 -16.45
CA LYS A 183 -8.54 -7.33 -16.48
C LYS A 183 -8.76 -8.70 -17.12
N SER A 184 -8.09 -8.97 -18.24
CA SER A 184 -8.16 -10.27 -18.92
C SER A 184 -7.66 -11.41 -18.03
N TYR A 185 -6.54 -11.22 -17.33
CA TYR A 185 -5.96 -12.25 -16.46
C TYR A 185 -6.91 -12.62 -15.32
N LEU A 186 -7.53 -11.63 -14.67
CA LEU A 186 -8.55 -11.87 -13.65
C LEU A 186 -9.77 -12.60 -14.24
N ALA A 187 -10.29 -12.14 -15.39
CA ALA A 187 -11.43 -12.75 -16.05
C ALA A 187 -11.15 -14.22 -16.44
N HIS A 188 -9.96 -14.50 -17.00
CA HIS A 188 -9.50 -15.85 -17.31
C HIS A 188 -9.47 -16.72 -16.04
N LEU A 189 -8.86 -16.23 -14.96
CA LEU A 189 -8.77 -16.97 -13.70
C LEU A 189 -10.15 -17.34 -13.15
N LEU A 190 -11.09 -16.40 -13.13
CA LEU A 190 -12.46 -16.62 -12.65
C LEU A 190 -13.27 -17.53 -13.60
N ALA A 191 -13.03 -17.49 -14.91
CA ALA A 191 -13.71 -18.34 -15.87
C ALA A 191 -13.21 -19.79 -15.85
N THR A 192 -11.91 -20.00 -15.62
CA THR A 192 -11.25 -21.31 -15.76
C THR A 192 -11.09 -22.06 -14.44
N ASP A 193 -10.90 -21.37 -13.31
CA ASP A 193 -10.79 -21.99 -11.99
C ASP A 193 -12.07 -21.81 -11.17
N LYS A 194 -12.92 -22.84 -11.21
CA LYS A 194 -14.19 -22.88 -10.47
C LYS A 194 -14.04 -22.78 -8.95
N LYS A 195 -12.87 -23.13 -8.38
CA LYS A 195 -12.65 -23.00 -6.93
C LYS A 195 -12.38 -21.54 -6.57
N VAL A 196 -11.62 -20.85 -7.39
CA VAL A 196 -11.33 -19.41 -7.25
C VAL A 196 -12.57 -18.58 -7.50
N ALA A 197 -13.35 -18.90 -8.53
CA ALA A 197 -14.63 -18.25 -8.81
C ALA A 197 -15.67 -18.36 -7.69
N LYS A 198 -15.55 -19.39 -6.85
CA LYS A 198 -16.40 -19.63 -5.67
C LYS A 198 -15.70 -19.29 -4.35
N ALA A 199 -14.53 -18.67 -4.40
CA ALA A 199 -13.85 -18.21 -3.21
C ALA A 199 -14.68 -17.14 -2.50
N THR A 200 -14.36 -16.92 -1.22
CA THR A 200 -15.05 -15.88 -0.45
C THR A 200 -14.62 -14.50 -0.94
N HIS A 201 -13.32 -14.34 -1.21
CA HIS A 201 -12.72 -13.10 -1.70
C HIS A 201 -11.58 -13.40 -2.67
N ASN A 202 -11.48 -12.62 -3.74
CA ASN A 202 -10.40 -12.54 -4.72
C ASN A 202 -9.88 -11.11 -4.77
N ILE A 203 -9.14 -10.74 -3.74
CA ILE A 203 -8.61 -9.39 -3.55
C ILE A 203 -7.56 -9.12 -4.63
N THR A 204 -7.64 -7.98 -5.31
CA THR A 204 -6.71 -7.65 -6.39
C THR A 204 -6.00 -6.33 -6.17
N ALA A 205 -4.77 -6.24 -6.68
CA ALA A 205 -4.04 -4.99 -6.82
C ALA A 205 -3.09 -5.08 -8.03
N TRP A 206 -2.85 -3.96 -8.69
CA TRP A 206 -1.87 -3.88 -9.78
C TRP A 206 -1.28 -2.48 -9.90
N ARG A 207 -0.06 -2.41 -10.46
CA ARG A 207 0.66 -1.16 -10.74
C ARG A 207 1.36 -1.31 -12.09
N ILE A 208 1.11 -0.41 -13.03
CA ILE A 208 1.67 -0.42 -14.39
C ILE A 208 2.08 0.99 -14.84
N HIS A 209 3.04 1.05 -15.76
CA HIS A 209 3.37 2.29 -16.47
C HIS A 209 2.69 2.25 -17.84
N GLY A 210 1.93 3.28 -18.17
CA GLY A 210 1.37 3.48 -19.51
C GLY A 210 2.30 4.28 -20.42
N PRO A 211 1.77 4.80 -21.54
CA PRO A 211 2.53 5.66 -22.44
C PRO A 211 3.15 6.85 -21.70
N ASN A 212 4.38 7.21 -22.07
CA ASN A 212 5.15 8.31 -21.48
C ASN A 212 5.43 8.16 -19.97
N GLU A 213 5.55 6.92 -19.47
CA GLU A 213 5.84 6.62 -18.05
C GLU A 213 4.74 7.08 -17.08
N THR A 214 3.52 7.33 -17.57
CA THR A 214 2.37 7.64 -16.71
C THR A 214 2.05 6.46 -15.81
N ALA A 215 2.03 6.67 -14.50
CA ALA A 215 1.70 5.65 -13.51
C ALA A 215 0.19 5.39 -13.44
N PHE A 216 -0.21 4.13 -13.58
CA PHE A 216 -1.57 3.66 -13.32
C PHE A 216 -1.53 2.56 -12.27
N GLN A 217 -2.44 2.61 -11.31
CA GLN A 217 -2.56 1.60 -10.26
C GLN A 217 -3.99 1.59 -9.73
N ASP A 218 -4.46 0.42 -9.35
CA ASP A 218 -5.82 0.23 -8.81
C ASP A 218 -5.89 -1.06 -7.98
N CYS A 219 -6.96 -1.22 -7.21
CA CYS A 219 -7.20 -2.38 -6.36
C CYS A 219 -8.70 -2.67 -6.17
N ASP A 220 -9.02 -3.91 -5.83
CA ASP A 220 -10.37 -4.34 -5.46
C ASP A 220 -10.31 -5.22 -4.20
N ASP A 221 -11.16 -4.91 -3.23
CA ASP A 221 -11.32 -5.65 -1.98
C ASP A 221 -12.06 -6.99 -2.18
N ASP A 222 -12.88 -7.13 -3.22
CA ASP A 222 -13.84 -8.24 -3.44
C ASP A 222 -14.62 -8.61 -2.17
N GLY A 223 -15.10 -7.60 -1.45
CA GLY A 223 -15.86 -7.75 -0.19
C GLY A 223 -15.01 -8.00 1.06
N GLU A 224 -13.69 -8.14 0.97
CA GLU A 224 -12.78 -8.14 2.11
C GLU A 224 -12.36 -6.70 2.43
N THR A 225 -13.23 -5.96 3.13
CA THR A 225 -13.06 -4.51 3.36
C THR A 225 -11.64 -4.11 3.77
N ALA A 226 -11.10 -3.11 3.08
CA ALA A 226 -9.78 -2.50 3.20
C ALA A 226 -8.58 -3.37 2.79
N ALA A 227 -8.79 -4.57 2.24
CA ALA A 227 -7.69 -5.48 1.89
C ALA A 227 -6.95 -5.10 0.60
N GLY A 228 -7.67 -4.66 -0.44
CA GLY A 228 -7.14 -4.26 -1.74
C GLY A 228 -6.23 -3.04 -1.63
N GLY A 229 -6.68 -2.01 -0.89
CA GLY A 229 -5.85 -0.83 -0.62
C GLY A 229 -4.55 -1.18 0.11
N ARG A 230 -4.62 -2.04 1.15
CA ARG A 230 -3.46 -2.54 1.89
C ARG A 230 -2.52 -3.37 1.02
N LEU A 231 -3.07 -4.16 0.11
CA LEU A 231 -2.32 -4.98 -0.84
C LEU A 231 -1.60 -4.11 -1.88
N LEU A 232 -2.27 -3.08 -2.40
CA LEU A 232 -1.67 -2.09 -3.29
C LEU A 232 -0.55 -1.32 -2.58
N HIS A 233 -0.78 -0.93 -1.33
CA HIS A 233 0.22 -0.26 -0.51
C HIS A 233 1.47 -1.14 -0.31
N LEU A 234 1.31 -2.43 -0.03
CA LEU A 234 2.44 -3.38 0.02
C LEU A 234 3.24 -3.36 -1.29
N MET A 235 2.58 -3.32 -2.45
CA MET A 235 3.28 -3.24 -3.74
C MET A 235 4.05 -1.92 -3.90
N GLN A 236 3.52 -0.81 -3.38
CA GLN A 236 4.20 0.49 -3.38
C GLN A 236 5.47 0.47 -2.53
N LEU A 237 5.38 -0.03 -1.30
CA LEU A 237 6.53 -0.16 -0.40
C LEU A 237 7.63 -1.05 -0.96
N MET A 238 7.25 -2.11 -1.67
CA MET A 238 8.18 -3.03 -2.33
C MET A 238 8.67 -2.54 -3.70
N ASP A 239 8.23 -1.36 -4.14
CA ASP A 239 8.48 -0.77 -5.47
C ASP A 239 8.23 -1.74 -6.63
N ILE A 240 7.11 -2.48 -6.54
CA ILE A 240 6.71 -3.46 -7.54
C ILE A 240 5.84 -2.79 -8.60
N TRP A 241 6.30 -2.85 -9.85
CA TRP A 241 5.63 -2.31 -11.04
C TRP A 241 5.55 -3.35 -12.16
N GLY A 242 4.57 -3.20 -13.04
CA GLY A 242 4.33 -4.12 -14.15
C GLY A 242 3.82 -5.47 -13.69
N VAL A 243 3.10 -5.52 -12.56
CA VAL A 243 2.62 -6.76 -11.93
C VAL A 243 1.18 -6.58 -11.47
N MET A 244 0.39 -7.63 -11.62
CA MET A 244 -0.91 -7.82 -10.99
C MET A 244 -0.79 -8.92 -9.94
N VAL A 245 -1.47 -8.76 -8.82
CA VAL A 245 -1.66 -9.81 -7.82
C VAL A 245 -3.15 -10.07 -7.57
N VAL A 246 -3.50 -11.33 -7.38
CA VAL A 246 -4.81 -11.79 -6.90
C VAL A 246 -4.57 -12.66 -5.66
N VAL A 247 -5.04 -12.21 -4.50
CA VAL A 247 -5.03 -13.01 -3.27
C VAL A 247 -6.42 -13.60 -3.07
N THR A 248 -6.51 -14.92 -3.24
CA THR A 248 -7.75 -15.66 -3.04
C THR A 248 -7.83 -16.15 -1.59
N ARG A 249 -8.95 -15.84 -0.92
CA ARG A 249 -9.29 -16.33 0.41
C ARG A 249 -10.56 -17.17 0.37
N TRP A 250 -10.50 -18.36 0.97
CA TRP A 250 -11.69 -19.16 1.30
C TRP A 250 -11.95 -19.07 2.81
N TYR A 251 -13.09 -18.51 3.21
CA TYR A 251 -13.45 -18.32 4.60
C TYR A 251 -13.71 -19.66 5.31
N GLY A 252 -13.04 -19.84 6.45
CA GLY A 252 -13.09 -21.06 7.25
C GLY A 252 -14.19 -21.15 8.30
N GLY A 253 -15.09 -20.17 8.39
CA GLY A 253 -16.10 -20.10 9.45
C GLY A 253 -15.65 -19.38 10.73
N VAL A 254 -14.41 -18.89 10.79
CA VAL A 254 -13.86 -18.14 11.94
C VAL A 254 -13.44 -16.75 11.48
N GLN A 255 -14.00 -15.71 12.12
CA GLN A 255 -13.58 -14.34 11.89
C GLN A 255 -12.13 -14.17 12.34
N LEU A 256 -11.27 -13.76 11.42
CA LEU A 256 -9.86 -13.50 11.69
C LEU A 256 -9.64 -12.08 12.23
N GLY A 257 -10.65 -11.22 12.15
CA GLY A 257 -10.51 -9.83 12.54
C GLY A 257 -9.40 -9.15 11.72
N PRO A 258 -8.50 -8.40 12.35
CA PRO A 258 -7.42 -7.66 11.68
C PRO A 258 -6.28 -8.54 11.16
N ASP A 259 -6.03 -9.68 11.81
CA ASP A 259 -4.95 -10.62 11.46
C ASP A 259 -5.02 -11.09 9.99
N ARG A 260 -6.20 -11.06 9.38
CA ARG A 260 -6.39 -11.35 7.96
C ARG A 260 -5.49 -10.53 7.04
N PHE A 261 -5.24 -9.26 7.36
CA PHE A 261 -4.42 -8.38 6.52
C PHE A 261 -2.96 -8.84 6.51
N ARG A 262 -2.43 -9.28 7.66
CA ARG A 262 -1.09 -9.89 7.74
C ARG A 262 -0.99 -11.13 6.87
N LEU A 263 -2.02 -11.99 6.89
CA LEU A 263 -2.05 -13.23 6.10
C LEU A 263 -2.13 -12.94 4.59
N ILE A 264 -2.98 -12.00 4.17
CA ILE A 264 -3.10 -11.54 2.79
C ILE A 264 -1.76 -11.02 2.27
N ASN A 265 -1.10 -10.17 3.06
CA ASN A 265 0.21 -9.61 2.71
C ASN A 265 1.31 -10.67 2.69
N THR A 266 1.26 -11.65 3.61
CA THR A 266 2.20 -12.78 3.64
C THR A 266 2.08 -13.60 2.35
N ALA A 267 0.86 -13.93 1.92
CA ALA A 267 0.62 -14.65 0.67
C ALA A 267 1.14 -13.87 -0.54
N ALA A 268 0.79 -12.59 -0.64
CA ALA A 268 1.23 -11.73 -1.73
C ALA A 268 2.75 -11.59 -1.81
N ARG A 269 3.41 -11.32 -0.67
CA ARG A 269 4.86 -11.19 -0.58
C ARG A 269 5.57 -12.46 -1.02
N ASP A 270 5.08 -13.64 -0.62
CA ASP A 270 5.64 -14.92 -1.06
C ASP A 270 5.54 -15.10 -2.59
N ALA A 271 4.39 -14.78 -3.20
CA ALA A 271 4.25 -14.79 -4.66
C ALA A 271 5.20 -13.79 -5.34
N PHE A 272 5.40 -12.60 -4.77
CA PHE A 272 6.33 -11.60 -5.30
C PHE A 272 7.79 -12.05 -5.26
N VAL A 273 8.22 -12.66 -4.15
CA VAL A 273 9.56 -13.21 -3.98
C VAL A 273 9.79 -14.36 -4.96
N LYS A 274 8.85 -15.30 -5.06
CA LYS A 274 8.92 -16.42 -6.02
C LYS A 274 8.92 -15.96 -7.47
N GLY A 275 8.21 -14.87 -7.77
CA GLY A 275 8.15 -14.26 -9.10
C GLY A 275 9.39 -13.44 -9.45
N GLY A 276 10.30 -13.20 -8.49
CA GLY A 276 11.46 -12.34 -8.70
C GLY A 276 11.11 -10.87 -8.92
N TYR A 277 9.95 -10.43 -8.41
CA TYR A 277 9.48 -9.05 -8.56
C TYR A 277 10.05 -8.10 -7.50
N VAL A 278 10.65 -8.65 -6.44
CA VAL A 278 11.27 -7.88 -5.36
C VAL A 278 12.71 -7.51 -5.75
N LYS A 279 13.05 -6.22 -5.68
CA LYS A 279 14.42 -5.75 -5.89
C LYS A 279 15.27 -6.11 -4.66
N ASP A 280 16.18 -7.06 -4.80
CA ASP A 280 17.18 -7.33 -3.75
C ASP A 280 18.10 -6.10 -3.59
N ALA A 281 18.02 -5.42 -2.45
CA ALA A 281 18.93 -4.32 -2.09
C ALA A 281 20.41 -4.76 -1.92
N THR A 282 20.73 -6.04 -2.16
CA THR A 282 22.06 -6.63 -1.90
C THR A 282 22.84 -7.06 -3.15
N LYS A 283 22.44 -6.68 -4.37
CA LYS A 283 23.29 -6.86 -5.56
C LYS A 283 23.75 -5.51 -6.10
N PRO A 284 25.03 -5.13 -5.89
CA PRO A 284 25.59 -3.99 -6.60
C PRO A 284 25.61 -4.34 -8.09
N GLU A 285 25.02 -3.46 -8.91
CA GLU A 285 25.11 -3.55 -10.36
C GLU A 285 26.58 -3.66 -10.78
N ALA A 286 26.93 -4.79 -11.41
CA ALA A 286 28.24 -4.97 -11.99
C ALA A 286 28.37 -4.04 -13.22
N GLY A 287 28.86 -2.83 -12.97
CA GLY A 287 29.19 -1.85 -13.98
C GLY A 287 30.08 -2.47 -15.08
N ASN A 288 29.53 -2.48 -16.29
CA ASN A 288 30.17 -2.98 -17.50
C ASN A 288 31.42 -2.15 -17.85
N LYS A 289 32.59 -2.53 -17.33
CA LYS A 289 33.88 -1.96 -17.77
C LYS A 289 34.24 -2.50 -19.15
N LYS A 290 33.88 -1.74 -20.20
CA LYS A 290 34.47 -1.86 -21.54
C LYS A 290 36.00 -1.83 -21.43
N LYS A 291 36.64 -2.97 -21.71
CA LYS A 291 38.09 -3.08 -21.94
C LYS A 291 38.45 -2.29 -23.20
N GLY A 292 39.15 -1.18 -23.03
CA GLY A 292 39.90 -0.52 -24.10
C GLY A 292 40.98 -1.46 -24.61
N LYS A 293 40.96 -1.74 -25.91
CA LYS A 293 42.00 -2.51 -26.61
C LYS A 293 43.16 -1.57 -26.90
N LYS A 294 44.35 -1.97 -26.46
CA LYS A 294 45.65 -1.46 -26.92
C LYS A 294 45.89 -1.88 -28.37
#